data_AF-A0A1F9RVR3-F1
#
_entry.id   AF-A0A1F9RVR3-F1
#
_cell.length_a   1.000
_cell.length_b   1.000
_cell.length_c   1.000
_cell.angle_alpha   90.00
_cell.angle_beta   90.00
_cell.angle_gamma   90.00
#
_symmetry.space_group_name_H-M   'P 1'
#
loop_
_entity.id
_entity.type
_entity.pdbx_description
1 polymer ?
#
loop_
_entity_poly.entity_id
_entity_poly.type
_entity_poly.pdbx_seq_one_letter_code
_entity_poly.pdbx_strand_id
1 'polypeptide(L)'
;MNRALLIVLALSCLIPARLRAQSVEELFGISPGEAIAEAQRQQARYEAELEVRRVRKARVAALKEFVGLAQTSRQDLRCVVAAVAAHLGVSVPAGEPPAVYRASQTILEDYQGLYYAEVGAQDTPQAVKTGYFPGANVIFIDDASSAYGAGRSIDDALAGQVALYVQHRALGRNPSSAQARASAAEVERWFHAAYTVTKQSACR
;
A
#
# COMPACT_ATOMS: atom_id res chain seq x y z
N MET A 1 -11.00 -0.20 -21.21
CA MET A 1 -11.76 0.85 -21.93
C MET A 1 -12.01 1.99 -20.96
N ASN A 2 -11.49 3.18 -21.24
CA ASN A 2 -11.33 4.25 -20.25
C ASN A 2 -12.65 5.03 -20.06
N ARG A 3 -13.20 5.08 -18.84
CA ARG A 3 -14.50 5.69 -18.54
C ARG A 3 -14.58 7.19 -18.87
N ALA A 4 -13.44 7.88 -18.87
CA ALA A 4 -13.34 9.27 -19.28
C ALA A 4 -13.71 9.49 -20.76
N LEU A 5 -13.42 8.52 -21.64
CA LEU A 5 -13.69 8.62 -23.08
C LEU A 5 -15.19 8.55 -23.39
N LEU A 6 -15.94 7.78 -22.61
CA LEU A 6 -17.40 7.63 -22.77
C LEU A 6 -18.17 8.88 -22.33
N ILE A 7 -17.66 9.62 -21.34
CA ILE A 7 -18.28 10.87 -20.87
C ILE A 7 -18.10 12.00 -21.91
N VAL A 8 -16.94 12.07 -22.55
CA VAL A 8 -16.67 13.05 -23.62
C VAL A 8 -17.51 12.76 -24.87
N LEU A 9 -17.72 11.48 -25.20
CA LEU A 9 -18.60 11.05 -26.31
C LEU A 9 -20.10 11.25 -26.01
N ALA A 10 -20.53 11.14 -24.75
CA ALA A 10 -21.93 11.35 -24.38
C ALA A 10 -22.30 12.85 -24.35
N LEU A 11 -21.39 13.73 -23.92
CA LEU A 11 -21.63 15.18 -23.92
C LEU A 11 -21.69 15.80 -25.33
N SER A 12 -21.07 15.17 -26.33
CA SER A 12 -21.08 15.67 -27.71
C SER A 12 -22.39 15.41 -28.46
N CYS A 13 -23.27 14.56 -27.92
CA CYS A 13 -24.58 14.24 -28.54
C CYS A 13 -25.75 15.10 -28.03
N LEU A 14 -25.56 15.93 -27.00
CA LEU A 14 -26.61 16.75 -26.38
C LEU A 14 -26.53 18.25 -26.72
N ILE A 15 -25.58 18.66 -27.56
CA ILE A 15 -25.46 20.06 -27.97
C ILE A 15 -26.40 20.30 -29.17
N PRO A 16 -27.42 21.16 -29.04
CA PRO A 16 -28.36 21.43 -30.12
C PRO A 16 -27.63 21.95 -31.37
N ALA A 17 -28.08 21.50 -32.55
CA ALA A 17 -27.46 21.73 -33.86
C ALA A 17 -27.27 23.20 -34.29
N ARG A 18 -27.64 24.18 -33.45
CA ARG A 18 -27.42 25.62 -33.68
C ARG A 18 -26.10 26.18 -33.14
N LEU A 19 -25.27 25.38 -32.46
CA LEU A 19 -23.91 25.77 -32.03
C LEU A 19 -22.80 25.29 -32.98
N ARG A 20 -23.16 24.91 -34.22
CA ARG A 20 -22.17 24.63 -35.27
C ARG A 20 -21.61 25.96 -35.78
N ALA A 21 -20.32 26.17 -35.54
CA ALA A 21 -19.52 27.34 -35.90
C ALA A 21 -19.48 28.49 -34.88
N GLN A 22 -19.26 28.16 -33.60
CA GLN A 22 -18.29 28.97 -32.85
C GLN A 22 -16.97 28.18 -32.81
N SER A 23 -15.94 28.75 -33.41
CA SER A 23 -14.59 28.18 -33.36
C SER A 23 -14.14 28.07 -31.89
N VAL A 24 -13.23 27.13 -31.57
CA VAL A 24 -12.61 27.04 -30.22
C VAL A 24 -12.02 28.39 -29.79
N GLU A 25 -11.61 29.18 -30.78
CA GLU A 25 -11.11 30.55 -30.68
C GLU A 25 -12.19 31.55 -30.21
N GLU A 26 -13.44 31.40 -30.62
CA GLU A 26 -14.58 32.23 -30.13
C GLU A 26 -15.06 31.85 -28.73
N LEU A 27 -14.90 30.59 -28.33
CA LEU A 27 -15.37 30.09 -27.03
C LEU A 27 -14.37 30.33 -25.90
N PHE A 28 -13.06 30.30 -26.20
CA PHE A 28 -12.01 30.40 -25.19
C PHE A 28 -11.02 31.55 -25.44
N GLY A 29 -11.09 32.24 -26.59
CA GLY A 29 -10.18 33.33 -26.92
C GLY A 29 -8.73 32.88 -27.15
N ILE A 30 -8.52 31.58 -27.42
CA ILE A 30 -7.21 30.96 -27.59
C ILE A 30 -7.19 30.20 -28.91
N SER A 31 -6.15 30.40 -29.71
CA SER A 31 -6.02 29.70 -30.98
C SER A 31 -5.85 28.18 -30.75
N PRO A 32 -6.27 27.32 -31.68
CA PRO A 32 -6.05 25.87 -31.57
C PRO A 32 -4.58 25.48 -31.36
N GLY A 33 -3.64 26.26 -31.91
CA GLY A 33 -2.20 26.07 -31.71
C GLY A 33 -1.76 26.37 -30.27
N GLU A 34 -2.31 27.40 -29.64
CA GLU A 34 -2.04 27.73 -28.24
C GLU A 34 -2.65 26.71 -27.27
N ALA A 35 -3.85 26.18 -27.57
CA ALA A 35 -4.48 25.13 -26.78
C ALA A 35 -3.65 23.83 -26.78
N ILE A 36 -3.12 23.43 -27.94
CA ILE A 36 -2.23 22.26 -28.06
C ILE A 36 -0.91 22.51 -27.30
N ALA A 37 -0.32 23.70 -27.44
CA ALA A 37 0.90 24.05 -26.74
C ALA A 37 0.72 24.04 -25.21
N GLU A 38 -0.43 24.52 -24.70
CA GLU A 38 -0.73 24.49 -23.27
C GLU A 38 -0.97 23.06 -22.76
N ALA A 39 -1.68 22.22 -23.50
CA ALA A 39 -1.86 20.81 -23.16
C ALA A 39 -0.52 20.06 -23.07
N GLN A 40 0.41 20.32 -24.01
CA GLN A 40 1.76 19.75 -23.98
C GLN A 40 2.57 20.26 -22.78
N ARG A 41 2.47 21.55 -22.43
CA ARG A 41 3.11 22.10 -21.22
C ARG A 41 2.58 21.46 -19.95
N GLN A 42 1.27 21.27 -19.84
CA GLN A 42 0.65 20.61 -18.69
C GLN A 42 1.07 19.14 -18.59
N GLN A 43 1.11 18.42 -19.71
CA GLN A 43 1.58 17.04 -19.74
C GLN A 43 3.05 16.94 -19.30
N ALA A 44 3.93 17.82 -19.80
CA ALA A 44 5.35 17.84 -19.40
C ALA A 44 5.53 18.17 -17.91
N ARG A 45 4.73 19.09 -17.35
CA ARG A 45 4.73 19.37 -15.90
C ARG A 45 4.32 18.15 -15.09
N TYR A 46 3.26 17.47 -15.53
CA TYR A 46 2.78 16.27 -14.86
C TYR A 46 3.81 15.12 -14.89
N GLU A 47 4.46 14.90 -16.03
CA GLU A 47 5.53 13.90 -16.15
C GLU A 47 6.74 14.25 -15.27
N ALA A 48 7.14 15.53 -15.21
CA ALA A 48 8.19 15.98 -14.31
C ALA A 48 7.84 15.78 -12.82
N GLU A 49 6.60 16.06 -12.43
CA GLU A 49 6.13 15.79 -11.06
C GLU A 49 6.12 14.30 -10.72
N LEU A 50 5.71 13.44 -11.65
CA LEU A 50 5.77 11.99 -11.48
C LEU A 50 7.21 11.49 -11.30
N GLU A 51 8.15 12.04 -12.07
CA GLU A 51 9.56 11.67 -11.97
C GLU A 51 10.16 12.13 -10.64
N VAL A 52 9.87 13.36 -10.18
CA VAL A 52 10.27 13.83 -8.85
C VAL A 52 9.71 12.92 -7.75
N ARG A 53 8.46 12.47 -7.86
CA ARG A 53 7.86 11.52 -6.91
C ARG A 53 8.55 10.16 -6.95
N ARG A 54 8.87 9.62 -8.13
CA ARG A 54 9.63 8.36 -8.28
C ARG A 54 11.01 8.45 -7.66
N VAL A 55 11.76 9.51 -7.97
CA VAL A 55 13.11 9.75 -7.43
C VAL A 55 13.05 9.93 -5.91
N ARG A 56 12.04 10.63 -5.37
CA ARG A 56 11.85 10.78 -3.93
C ARG A 56 11.53 9.44 -3.26
N LYS A 57 10.66 8.62 -3.85
CA LYS A 57 10.33 7.27 -3.36
C LYS A 57 11.56 6.36 -3.36
N ALA A 58 12.35 6.38 -4.44
CA ALA A 58 13.58 5.61 -4.54
C ALA A 58 14.65 6.09 -3.53
N ARG A 59 14.80 7.41 -3.36
CA ARG A 59 15.70 7.99 -2.35
C ARG A 59 15.26 7.65 -0.93
N VAL A 60 13.97 7.69 -0.62
CA VAL A 60 13.45 7.32 0.70
C VAL A 60 13.66 5.83 0.96
N ALA A 61 13.46 4.97 -0.03
CA ALA A 61 13.75 3.54 0.09
C ALA A 61 15.25 3.29 0.34
N ALA A 62 16.13 3.93 -0.44
CA ALA A 62 17.58 3.81 -0.30
C ALA A 62 18.09 4.42 1.02
N LEU A 63 17.51 5.52 1.50
CA LEU A 63 17.86 6.11 2.80
C LEU A 63 17.39 5.22 3.96
N LYS A 64 16.24 4.56 3.83
CA LYS A 64 15.74 3.60 4.83
C LYS A 64 16.60 2.34 4.93
N GLU A 65 17.13 1.89 3.78
CA GLU A 65 18.10 0.80 3.69
C GLU A 65 19.47 1.23 4.29
N PHE A 66 19.93 2.43 3.96
CA PHE A 66 21.24 2.96 4.40
C PHE A 66 21.31 3.26 5.91
N VAL A 67 20.21 3.69 6.54
CA VAL A 67 20.20 4.03 7.98
C VAL A 67 19.89 2.79 8.85
N GLY A 68 19.75 1.60 8.27
CA GLY A 68 19.48 0.36 9.01
C GLY A 68 18.14 0.34 9.75
N LEU A 69 17.23 1.26 9.43
CA LEU A 69 15.97 1.49 10.14
C LEU A 69 14.85 0.53 9.72
N ALA A 70 15.10 -0.36 8.75
CA ALA A 70 14.14 -1.36 8.27
C ALA A 70 14.02 -2.61 9.15
N GLN A 71 14.83 -2.77 10.19
CA GLN A 71 14.73 -3.94 11.09
C GLN A 71 14.27 -3.55 12.48
N THR A 72 13.02 -3.91 12.74
CA THR A 72 12.35 -3.55 13.99
C THR A 72 11.65 -4.70 14.70
N SER A 73 11.75 -5.90 14.12
CA SER A 73 11.57 -7.12 14.86
C SER A 73 12.91 -7.54 15.42
N ARG A 74 12.93 -8.12 16.63
CA ARG A 74 14.14 -8.83 17.11
C ARG A 74 14.46 -10.05 16.25
N GLN A 75 13.53 -10.46 15.39
CA GLN A 75 13.60 -11.65 14.57
C GLN A 75 13.76 -11.28 13.09
N ASP A 76 14.55 -12.07 12.38
CA ASP A 76 14.62 -11.98 10.93
C ASP A 76 13.23 -12.30 10.35
N LEU A 77 12.72 -11.39 9.51
CA LEU A 77 11.42 -11.53 8.86
C LEU A 77 11.29 -12.87 8.12
N ARG A 78 12.37 -13.37 7.52
CA ARG A 78 12.36 -14.67 6.84
C ARG A 78 12.05 -15.81 7.81
N CYS A 79 12.55 -15.77 9.05
CA CYS A 79 12.15 -16.75 10.04
C CYS A 79 10.69 -16.60 10.44
N VAL A 80 10.20 -15.36 10.64
CA VAL A 80 8.81 -15.13 11.04
C VAL A 80 7.88 -15.70 9.98
N VAL A 81 8.20 -15.46 8.69
CA VAL A 81 7.49 -16.08 7.56
C VAL A 81 7.55 -17.60 7.63
N ALA A 82 8.73 -18.20 7.86
CA ALA A 82 8.87 -19.66 7.96
C ALA A 82 8.10 -20.25 9.14
N ALA A 83 8.17 -19.64 10.32
CA ALA A 83 7.47 -20.08 11.53
C ALA A 83 5.95 -19.98 11.37
N VAL A 84 5.45 -18.87 10.82
CA VAL A 84 4.02 -18.69 10.54
C VAL A 84 3.54 -19.66 9.46
N ALA A 85 4.32 -19.89 8.40
CA ALA A 85 3.98 -20.87 7.38
C ALA A 85 3.90 -22.30 7.94
N ALA A 86 4.87 -22.68 8.77
CA ALA A 86 4.86 -23.97 9.46
C ALA A 86 3.65 -24.10 10.40
N HIS A 87 3.33 -23.06 11.17
CA HIS A 87 2.15 -23.06 12.05
C HIS A 87 0.84 -23.20 11.28
N LEU A 88 0.74 -22.56 10.11
CA LEU A 88 -0.41 -22.68 9.22
C LEU A 88 -0.42 -23.98 8.39
N GLY A 89 0.61 -24.81 8.48
CA GLY A 89 0.74 -26.07 7.73
C GLY A 89 0.88 -25.89 6.22
N VAL A 90 1.47 -24.77 5.78
CA VAL A 90 1.62 -24.42 4.35
C VAL A 90 3.06 -24.14 3.99
N SER A 91 3.37 -24.25 2.70
CA SER A 91 4.64 -23.77 2.13
C SER A 91 4.40 -22.47 1.37
N VAL A 92 5.25 -21.47 1.59
CA VAL A 92 5.21 -20.20 0.84
C VAL A 92 6.01 -20.38 -0.44
N PRO A 93 5.46 -20.05 -1.62
CA PRO A 93 6.22 -20.06 -2.87
C PRO A 93 7.50 -19.21 -2.77
N ALA A 94 8.55 -19.60 -3.48
CA ALA A 94 9.79 -18.83 -3.54
C ALA A 94 9.52 -17.38 -3.99
N GLY A 95 10.12 -16.42 -3.29
CA GLY A 95 9.91 -15.00 -3.53
C GLY A 95 10.43 -14.14 -2.40
N GLU A 96 10.39 -12.83 -2.62
CA GLU A 96 10.80 -11.86 -1.59
C GLU A 96 9.72 -11.74 -0.51
N PRO A 97 10.10 -11.79 0.79
CA PRO A 97 9.17 -11.49 1.87
C PRO A 97 8.69 -10.03 1.76
N PRO A 98 7.55 -9.69 2.37
CA PRO A 98 7.03 -8.34 2.28
C PRO A 98 7.97 -7.33 2.95
N ALA A 99 8.08 -6.11 2.41
CA ALA A 99 8.79 -5.05 3.12
C ALA A 99 7.99 -4.63 4.37
N VAL A 100 8.66 -4.29 5.47
CA VAL A 100 8.00 -3.87 6.72
C VAL A 100 8.34 -2.42 7.02
N TYR A 101 7.31 -1.59 7.25
CA TYR A 101 7.47 -0.19 7.65
C TYR A 101 6.73 0.11 8.95
N ARG A 102 7.33 0.97 9.78
CA ARG A 102 6.70 1.49 10.99
C ARG A 102 5.89 2.75 10.72
N ALA A 103 4.81 2.94 11.46
CA ALA A 103 4.01 4.16 11.41
C ALA A 103 4.83 5.40 11.75
N SER A 104 5.66 5.34 12.80
CA SER A 104 6.55 6.44 13.22
C SER A 104 7.55 6.88 12.15
N GLN A 105 7.81 6.04 11.14
CA GLN A 105 8.78 6.26 10.06
C GLN A 105 8.11 6.37 8.67
N THR A 106 6.78 6.40 8.64
CA THR A 106 5.99 6.42 7.41
C THR A 106 5.33 7.77 7.27
N ILE A 107 5.59 8.42 6.14
CA ILE A 107 4.90 9.65 5.74
C ILE A 107 3.44 9.28 5.46
N LEU A 108 2.50 9.97 6.11
CA LEU A 108 1.07 9.63 6.05
C LEU A 108 0.54 9.66 4.62
N GLU A 109 0.96 10.64 3.81
CA GLU A 109 0.57 10.79 2.42
C GLU A 109 1.00 9.58 1.55
N ASP A 110 2.18 9.03 1.79
CA ASP A 110 2.66 7.84 1.09
C ASP A 110 1.82 6.60 1.45
N TYR A 111 1.47 6.47 2.73
CA TYR A 111 0.57 5.41 3.21
C TYR A 111 -0.83 5.55 2.62
N GLN A 112 -1.42 6.75 2.62
CA GLN A 112 -2.73 7.03 2.03
C GLN A 112 -2.74 6.70 0.53
N GLY A 113 -1.67 7.04 -0.20
CA GLY A 113 -1.54 6.70 -1.62
C GLY A 113 -1.61 5.19 -1.87
N LEU A 114 -0.94 4.39 -1.05
CA LEU A 114 -1.03 2.91 -1.11
C LEU A 114 -2.40 2.40 -0.69
N TYR A 115 -2.96 2.95 0.40
CA TYR A 115 -4.28 2.57 0.89
C TYR A 115 -5.35 2.78 -0.17
N TYR A 116 -5.35 3.92 -0.86
CA TYR A 116 -6.31 4.20 -1.93
C TYR A 116 -6.18 3.27 -3.13
N ALA A 117 -4.96 2.87 -3.47
CA ALA A 117 -4.73 1.96 -4.57
C ALA A 117 -5.35 0.57 -4.31
N GLU A 118 -5.48 0.17 -3.05
CA GLU A 118 -5.90 -1.18 -2.67
C GLU A 118 -7.32 -1.26 -2.12
N VAL A 119 -7.73 -0.29 -1.30
CA VAL A 119 -9.04 -0.26 -0.61
C VAL A 119 -10.00 0.74 -1.26
N GLY A 120 -9.49 1.74 -1.99
CA GLY A 120 -10.27 2.81 -2.59
C GLY A 120 -10.36 4.06 -1.72
N ALA A 121 -10.86 5.16 -2.31
CA ALA A 121 -10.85 6.50 -1.69
C ALA A 121 -11.96 6.77 -0.66
N GLN A 122 -12.86 5.80 -0.43
CA GLN A 122 -14.05 6.01 0.41
C GLN A 122 -13.72 6.21 1.89
N ASP A 123 -12.63 5.59 2.39
CA ASP A 123 -12.21 5.66 3.78
C ASP A 123 -10.76 6.15 3.89
N THR A 124 -10.55 7.46 3.91
CA THR A 124 -9.19 8.01 4.04
C THR A 124 -8.65 7.84 5.46
N PRO A 125 -7.60 7.03 5.67
CA PRO A 125 -7.03 6.86 6.98
C PRO A 125 -6.34 8.15 7.44
N GLN A 126 -6.63 8.57 8.67
CA GLN A 126 -6.03 9.76 9.30
C GLN A 126 -4.70 9.46 10.02
N ALA A 127 -4.30 8.19 10.05
CA ALA A 127 -3.05 7.72 10.62
C ALA A 127 -2.65 6.40 9.95
N VAL A 128 -1.36 6.08 9.98
CA VAL A 128 -0.85 4.78 9.52
C VAL A 128 -1.40 3.70 10.46
N LYS A 129 -1.94 2.63 9.90
CA LYS A 129 -2.48 1.49 10.65
C LYS A 129 -1.72 0.23 10.31
N THR A 130 -1.69 -0.70 11.26
CA THR A 130 -1.15 -2.04 11.02
C THR A 130 -1.95 -2.72 9.92
N GLY A 131 -1.26 -3.21 8.89
CA GLY A 131 -1.92 -3.82 7.74
C GLY A 131 -0.94 -4.39 6.72
N TYR A 132 -1.30 -5.52 6.13
CA TYR A 132 -0.64 -6.08 4.95
C TYR A 132 -1.37 -5.63 3.68
N PHE A 133 -0.60 -5.11 2.73
CA PHE A 133 -1.03 -4.60 1.43
C PHE A 133 -0.47 -5.50 0.32
N PRO A 134 -1.17 -6.57 -0.09
CA PRO A 134 -0.76 -7.48 -1.16
C PRO A 134 -0.37 -6.80 -2.46
N GLY A 135 -1.00 -5.69 -2.86
CA GLY A 135 -0.70 -5.05 -4.14
C GLY A 135 0.74 -4.52 -4.23
N ALA A 136 1.28 -4.05 -3.10
CA ALA A 136 2.64 -3.56 -2.98
C ALA A 136 3.61 -4.55 -2.31
N ASN A 137 3.10 -5.68 -1.79
CA ASN A 137 3.84 -6.61 -0.95
C ASN A 137 4.50 -5.92 0.27
N VAL A 138 3.71 -5.13 1.00
CA VAL A 138 4.18 -4.32 2.13
C VAL A 138 3.34 -4.58 3.38
N ILE A 139 4.00 -4.62 4.53
CA ILE A 139 3.38 -4.59 5.86
C ILE A 139 3.68 -3.23 6.51
N PHE A 140 2.64 -2.53 6.93
CA PHE A 140 2.76 -1.42 7.87
C PHE A 140 2.48 -1.93 9.29
N ILE A 141 3.24 -1.45 10.25
CA ILE A 141 3.03 -1.67 11.68
C ILE A 141 2.83 -0.32 12.36
N ASP A 142 1.66 -0.10 12.95
CA ASP A 142 1.45 0.99 13.89
C ASP A 142 2.31 0.72 15.11
N ASP A 143 3.42 1.44 15.31
CA ASP A 143 4.35 1.23 16.43
C ASP A 143 4.19 2.31 17.52
N ALA A 144 3.26 3.24 17.31
CA ALA A 144 2.94 4.32 18.25
C ALA A 144 1.67 4.02 19.08
N SER A 145 0.92 2.96 18.73
CA SER A 145 -0.31 2.62 19.41
C SER A 145 -0.09 2.25 20.89
N SER A 146 -0.89 2.82 21.78
CA SER A 146 -0.99 2.38 23.18
C SER A 146 -1.52 0.95 23.34
N ALA A 147 -2.00 0.32 22.25
CA ALA A 147 -2.47 -1.05 22.21
C ALA A 147 -1.37 -2.11 22.48
N TYR A 148 -0.09 -1.73 22.49
CA TYR A 148 1.03 -2.59 22.91
C TYR A 148 1.28 -2.58 24.43
N GLY A 149 0.33 -2.09 25.22
CA GLY A 149 0.33 -2.21 26.68
C GLY A 149 0.11 -3.66 27.17
N ALA A 150 0.79 -4.01 28.27
CA ALA A 150 0.72 -5.26 29.05
C ALA A 150 0.41 -6.54 28.24
N GLY A 151 1.45 -7.11 27.60
CA GLY A 151 1.38 -8.46 27.02
C GLY A 151 1.05 -8.51 25.53
N ARG A 152 1.21 -7.42 24.79
CA ARG A 152 1.17 -7.42 23.31
C ARG A 152 2.39 -6.69 22.77
N SER A 153 3.06 -7.28 21.78
CA SER A 153 4.30 -6.78 21.21
C SER A 153 4.16 -6.44 19.72
N ILE A 154 5.10 -5.64 19.22
CA ILE A 154 5.26 -5.37 17.79
C ILE A 154 5.48 -6.66 17.00
N ASP A 155 6.20 -7.62 17.57
CA ASP A 155 6.45 -8.92 16.94
C ASP A 155 5.16 -9.75 16.78
N ASP A 156 4.23 -9.66 17.74
CA ASP A 156 2.94 -10.35 17.66
C ASP A 156 2.10 -9.77 16.52
N ALA A 157 1.98 -8.44 16.45
CA ALA A 157 1.28 -7.76 15.37
C ALA A 157 1.91 -8.05 14.00
N LEU A 158 3.24 -8.11 13.93
CA LEU A 158 3.96 -8.52 12.73
C LEU A 158 3.60 -9.95 12.33
N ALA A 159 3.57 -10.91 13.26
CA ALA A 159 3.20 -12.29 12.97
C ALA A 159 1.77 -12.40 12.41
N GLY A 160 0.83 -11.61 12.95
CA GLY A 160 -0.54 -11.52 12.39
C GLY A 160 -0.55 -11.00 10.94
N GLN A 161 0.22 -9.96 10.62
CA GLN A 161 0.30 -9.46 9.24
C GLN A 161 1.05 -10.44 8.31
N VAL A 162 2.07 -11.12 8.80
CA VAL A 162 2.76 -12.19 8.07
C VAL A 162 1.81 -13.35 7.77
N ALA A 163 0.88 -13.68 8.67
CA ALA A 163 -0.15 -14.69 8.41
C ALA A 163 -1.05 -14.31 7.23
N LEU A 164 -1.38 -13.02 7.06
CA LEU A 164 -2.12 -12.54 5.89
C LEU A 164 -1.29 -12.67 4.61
N TYR A 165 0.00 -12.33 4.67
CA TYR A 165 0.94 -12.55 3.55
C TYR A 165 1.02 -14.03 3.16
N VAL A 166 1.24 -14.93 4.12
CA VAL A 166 1.34 -16.38 3.89
C VAL A 166 0.04 -16.93 3.30
N GLN A 167 -1.11 -16.60 3.88
CA GLN A 167 -2.41 -17.03 3.37
C GLN A 167 -2.69 -16.50 1.95
N HIS A 168 -2.27 -15.27 1.66
CA HIS A 168 -2.41 -14.70 0.33
C HIS A 168 -1.54 -15.43 -0.70
N ARG A 169 -0.26 -15.61 -0.39
CA ARG A 169 0.73 -16.18 -1.32
C ARG A 169 0.60 -17.69 -1.50
N ALA A 170 0.33 -18.42 -0.42
CA ALA A 170 0.27 -19.88 -0.46
C ALA A 170 -1.14 -20.41 -0.79
N LEU A 171 -2.19 -19.71 -0.36
CA LEU A 171 -3.58 -20.18 -0.47
C LEU A 171 -4.46 -19.32 -1.38
N GLY A 172 -3.94 -18.21 -1.93
CA GLY A 172 -4.73 -17.29 -2.76
C GLY A 172 -5.86 -16.58 -2.02
N ARG A 173 -5.84 -16.56 -0.68
CA ARG A 173 -6.90 -15.95 0.12
C ARG A 173 -6.86 -14.43 0.02
N ASN A 174 -8.04 -13.81 0.00
CA ASN A 174 -8.16 -12.36 0.13
C ASN A 174 -7.80 -11.94 1.56
N PRO A 175 -6.76 -11.12 1.78
CA PRO A 175 -6.36 -10.65 3.12
C PRO A 175 -7.44 -9.87 3.87
N SER A 176 -8.37 -9.24 3.14
CA SER A 176 -9.49 -8.50 3.72
C SER A 176 -10.67 -9.37 4.11
N SER A 177 -10.65 -10.68 3.79
CA SER A 177 -11.73 -11.59 4.18
C SER A 177 -11.77 -11.78 5.71
N ALA A 178 -12.98 -11.93 6.25
CA ALA A 178 -13.18 -12.15 7.69
C ALA A 178 -12.43 -13.41 8.18
N GLN A 179 -12.40 -14.47 7.37
CA GLN A 179 -11.68 -15.70 7.66
C GLN A 179 -10.16 -15.47 7.75
N ALA A 180 -9.57 -14.76 6.79
CA ALA A 180 -8.13 -14.48 6.81
C ALA A 180 -7.75 -13.62 8.03
N ARG A 181 -8.57 -12.63 8.38
CA ARG A 181 -8.37 -11.77 9.55
C ARG A 181 -8.53 -12.51 10.87
N ALA A 182 -9.51 -13.41 10.99
CA ALA A 182 -9.68 -14.25 12.17
C ALA A 182 -8.48 -15.18 12.37
N SER A 183 -8.03 -15.85 11.30
CA SER A 183 -6.82 -16.68 11.32
C SER A 183 -5.57 -15.88 11.67
N ALA A 184 -5.40 -14.66 11.12
CA ALA A 184 -4.29 -13.78 11.47
C ALA A 184 -4.26 -13.40 12.96
N ALA A 185 -5.43 -13.12 13.56
CA ALA A 185 -5.54 -12.85 14.98
C ALA A 185 -5.25 -14.09 15.85
N GLU A 186 -5.53 -15.30 15.36
CA GLU A 186 -5.11 -16.55 16.00
C GLU A 186 -3.59 -16.72 15.98
N VAL A 187 -2.95 -16.47 14.83
CA VAL A 187 -1.49 -16.51 14.70
C VAL A 187 -0.81 -15.50 15.62
N GLU A 188 -1.34 -14.29 15.73
CA GLU A 188 -0.84 -13.27 16.66
C GLU A 188 -0.83 -13.77 18.11
N ARG A 189 -1.92 -14.41 18.56
CA ARG A 189 -2.01 -14.99 19.92
C ARG A 189 -1.07 -16.17 20.11
N TRP A 190 -0.98 -17.05 19.13
CA TRP A 190 -0.06 -18.18 19.16
C TRP A 190 1.39 -17.71 19.24
N PHE A 191 1.78 -16.77 18.40
CA PHE A 191 3.16 -16.27 18.32
C PHE A 191 3.57 -15.62 19.66
N HIS A 192 2.67 -14.85 20.26
CA HIS A 192 2.87 -14.28 21.58
C HIS A 192 3.17 -15.36 22.63
N ALA A 193 2.33 -16.40 22.69
CA ALA A 193 2.49 -17.49 23.64
C ALA A 193 3.77 -18.30 23.40
N ALA A 194 4.10 -18.57 22.13
CA ALA A 194 5.19 -19.46 21.74
C ALA A 194 6.57 -18.81 21.85
N TYR A 195 6.70 -17.50 21.61
CA TYR A 195 8.00 -16.84 21.46
C TYR A 195 8.22 -15.67 22.41
N THR A 196 7.16 -15.00 22.84
CA THR A 196 7.27 -13.83 23.74
C THR A 196 7.25 -14.24 25.21
N VAL A 197 6.39 -15.20 25.60
CA VAL A 197 6.29 -15.68 27.00
C VAL A 197 7.42 -16.67 27.35
N THR A 198 7.78 -17.56 26.45
CA THR A 198 8.80 -18.62 26.66
C THR A 198 10.24 -18.12 26.54
N LYS A 199 10.45 -16.86 26.10
CA LYS A 199 11.74 -16.28 25.68
C LYS A 199 12.45 -17.05 24.55
N GLN A 200 11.75 -17.93 23.84
CA GLN A 200 12.31 -18.57 22.65
C GLN A 200 12.30 -17.57 21.50
N SER A 201 13.45 -17.41 20.85
CA SER A 201 13.49 -16.78 19.53
C SER A 201 12.98 -17.78 18.51
N ALA A 202 12.12 -17.38 17.56
CA ALA A 202 11.76 -18.26 16.45
C ALA A 202 12.93 -18.52 15.49
N CYS A 203 14.07 -17.84 15.68
CA CYS A 203 15.25 -17.83 14.82
C CYS A 203 16.55 -18.32 15.49
N ARG A 204 16.51 -19.06 16.61
CA ARG A 204 17.75 -19.59 17.20
C ARG A 204 18.13 -20.94 16.62
#